data_AF-A0A9E7A421-F1
#
_entry.id   AF-A0A9E7A421-F1
#
_cell.length_a   1.000
_cell.length_b   1.000
_cell.length_c   1.000
_cell.angle_alpha   90.00
_cell.angle_beta   90.00
_cell.angle_gamma   90.00
#
_symmetry.space_group_name_H-M   'P 1'
#
loop_
_entity.id
_entity.type
_entity.pdbx_description
1 polymer ?
#
loop_
_entity_poly.entity_id
_entity_poly.type
_entity_poly.pdbx_seq_one_letter_code
_entity_poly.pdbx_strand_id
1 'polypeptide(L)'
;MMGPGMGHAMMGGQAPNSADATARLATLKAELGIRPEQTAAWNAYAATLQATGENMRTARPADMGAVHSMSPQDRQALMTGMQTRRDSALAAIRNAAEALLPALDDAQKAKAQQLLPGLAPHGPGMMRHAGMGMPFSGPGSMPAR
;
A
#
# COMPACT_ATOMS: atom_id res chain seq x y z
N MET A 1 3.67 -13.92 39.51
CA MET A 1 3.89 -12.55 39.01
C MET A 1 4.53 -12.68 37.62
N MET A 2 3.74 -12.49 36.56
CA MET A 2 4.14 -12.61 35.14
C MET A 2 3.80 -11.27 34.48
N GLY A 3 4.61 -10.55 33.72
CA GLY A 3 6.01 -10.63 33.28
C GLY A 3 6.30 -9.28 32.57
N PRO A 4 7.56 -8.89 32.31
CA PRO A 4 7.86 -7.65 31.62
C PRO A 4 7.52 -7.78 30.14
N GLY A 5 6.51 -7.03 29.69
CA GLY A 5 6.08 -6.94 28.30
C GLY A 5 7.15 -6.28 27.44
N MET A 6 8.05 -7.08 26.90
CA MET A 6 9.07 -6.65 25.96
C MET A 6 8.51 -6.64 24.54
N GLY A 7 8.54 -5.47 23.92
CA GLY A 7 8.80 -5.33 22.50
C GLY A 7 7.59 -5.38 21.57
N HIS A 8 6.84 -4.28 21.46
CA HIS A 8 6.06 -3.96 20.24
C HIS A 8 6.42 -2.54 19.75
N ALA A 9 7.72 -2.31 19.55
CA ALA A 9 8.25 -1.15 18.82
C ALA A 9 8.58 -1.56 17.37
N MET A 10 7.63 -2.11 16.61
CA MET A 10 7.88 -2.54 15.22
C MET A 10 6.60 -2.54 14.36
N MET A 11 5.72 -1.53 14.42
CA MET A 11 4.67 -1.36 13.39
C MET A 11 4.30 0.12 13.17
N GLY A 12 5.31 0.99 13.14
CA GLY A 12 5.18 2.26 12.45
C GLY A 12 5.29 1.95 10.96
N GLY A 13 4.16 1.76 10.28
CA GLY A 13 4.10 1.64 8.82
C GLY A 13 4.62 2.92 8.18
N GLN A 14 5.95 3.03 8.09
CA GLN A 14 6.68 4.08 7.41
C GLN A 14 6.06 4.15 6.02
N ALA A 15 5.34 5.24 5.73
CA ALA A 15 5.02 5.53 4.34
C ALA A 15 6.36 5.54 3.60
N PRO A 16 6.46 4.97 2.39
CA PRO A 16 7.69 5.05 1.62
C PRO A 16 8.15 6.51 1.61
N ASN A 17 9.39 6.75 2.02
CA ASN A 17 9.96 8.10 1.97
C ASN A 17 9.95 8.55 0.50
N SER A 18 9.94 9.85 0.25
CA SER A 18 9.95 10.40 -1.13
C SER A 18 11.15 9.89 -1.94
N ALA A 19 12.28 9.67 -1.27
CA ALA A 19 13.46 9.01 -1.83
C ALA A 19 13.15 7.57 -2.32
N ASP A 20 12.37 6.79 -1.54
CA ASP A 20 11.97 5.43 -1.92
C ASP A 20 11.00 5.45 -3.12
N ALA A 21 10.13 6.47 -3.22
CA ALA A 21 9.19 6.59 -4.32
C ALA A 21 9.91 6.84 -5.66
N THR A 22 10.88 7.74 -5.69
CA THR A 22 11.67 8.02 -6.91
C THR A 22 12.56 6.83 -7.29
N ALA A 23 13.21 6.19 -6.31
CA ALA A 23 13.99 4.97 -6.55
C ALA A 23 13.11 3.84 -7.11
N ARG A 24 11.93 3.62 -6.53
CA ARG A 24 10.98 2.61 -6.99
C ARG A 24 10.48 2.89 -8.41
N LEU A 25 10.21 4.16 -8.75
CA LEU A 25 9.85 4.54 -10.11
C LEU A 25 11.00 4.28 -11.09
N ALA A 26 12.25 4.57 -10.71
CA ALA A 26 13.41 4.27 -11.55
C ALA A 26 13.56 2.75 -11.79
N THR A 27 13.39 1.94 -10.74
CA THR A 27 13.38 0.47 -10.86
C THR A 27 12.27 -0.02 -11.79
N LEU A 28 11.04 0.45 -11.60
CA LEU A 28 9.90 0.05 -12.45
C LEU A 28 10.13 0.44 -13.92
N LYS A 29 10.68 1.64 -14.16
CA LYS A 29 11.04 2.10 -15.51
C LYS A 29 12.02 1.15 -16.19
N ALA A 30 13.04 0.70 -15.44
CA ALA A 30 14.05 -0.23 -15.92
C ALA A 30 13.50 -1.65 -16.14
N GLU A 31 12.70 -2.18 -15.21
CA GLU A 31 12.11 -3.53 -15.30
C GLU A 31 11.12 -3.66 -16.47
N LEU A 32 10.34 -2.61 -16.71
CA LEU A 32 9.47 -2.48 -17.87
C LEU A 32 10.24 -2.22 -19.16
N GLY A 33 11.50 -1.82 -19.09
CA GLY A 33 12.30 -1.49 -20.27
C GLY A 33 11.66 -0.36 -21.07
N ILE A 34 11.20 0.70 -20.40
CA ILE A 34 10.56 1.86 -21.05
C ILE A 34 11.53 2.49 -22.04
N ARG A 35 11.11 2.59 -23.30
CA ARG A 35 11.90 3.16 -24.40
C ARG A 35 11.77 4.69 -24.45
N PRO A 36 12.68 5.41 -25.15
CA PRO A 36 12.63 6.87 -25.25
C PRO A 36 11.28 7.40 -25.74
N GLU A 37 10.68 6.76 -26.75
CA GLU A 37 9.37 7.13 -27.30
C GLU A 37 8.20 6.94 -26.32
N GLN A 38 8.37 6.10 -25.29
CA GLN A 38 7.38 5.83 -24.24
C GLN A 38 7.57 6.71 -23.00
N THR A 39 8.66 7.49 -22.96
CA THR A 39 9.04 8.25 -21.75
C THR A 39 8.02 9.33 -21.40
N ALA A 40 7.34 9.94 -22.38
CA ALA A 40 6.29 10.92 -22.12
C ALA A 40 5.10 10.29 -21.35
N ALA A 41 4.61 9.13 -21.81
CA ALA A 41 3.53 8.40 -21.14
C ALA A 41 3.96 7.92 -19.74
N TRP A 42 5.19 7.42 -19.62
CA TRP A 42 5.77 7.03 -18.34
C TRP A 42 5.83 8.20 -17.34
N ASN A 43 6.25 9.39 -17.78
CA ASN A 43 6.37 10.55 -16.92
C ASN A 43 5.00 11.01 -16.39
N ALA A 44 3.94 10.93 -17.19
CA ALA A 44 2.57 11.22 -16.73
C ALA A 44 2.11 10.24 -15.63
N TYR A 45 2.40 8.94 -15.81
CA TYR A 45 2.15 7.93 -14.79
C TYR A 45 2.94 8.21 -13.50
N ALA A 46 4.25 8.47 -13.63
CA ALA A 46 5.14 8.75 -12.51
C ALA A 46 4.72 9.99 -11.72
N ALA A 47 4.32 11.06 -12.40
CA ALA A 47 3.81 12.28 -11.78
C ALA A 47 2.53 12.01 -10.97
N THR A 48 1.63 11.17 -11.49
CA THR A 48 0.42 10.76 -10.75
C THR A 48 0.79 10.00 -9.48
N LEU A 49 1.70 9.02 -9.57
CA LEU A 49 2.15 8.25 -8.40
C LEU A 49 2.76 9.15 -7.32
N GLN A 50 3.59 10.11 -7.72
CA GLN A 50 4.23 11.05 -6.80
C GLN A 50 3.21 11.98 -6.14
N ALA A 51 2.30 12.57 -6.93
CA ALA A 51 1.25 13.45 -6.42
C ALA A 51 0.32 12.72 -5.44
N THR A 52 -0.07 11.48 -5.77
CA THR A 52 -0.88 10.65 -4.89
C THR A 52 -0.14 10.28 -3.61
N GLY A 53 1.15 9.92 -3.71
CA GLY A 53 2.00 9.62 -2.55
C GLY A 53 2.14 10.83 -1.60
N GLU A 54 2.33 12.03 -2.16
CA GLU A 54 2.45 13.26 -1.37
C GLU A 54 1.13 13.65 -0.70
N ASN A 55 0.00 13.53 -1.41
CA ASN A 55 -1.32 13.76 -0.82
C ASN A 55 -1.58 12.81 0.35
N MET A 56 -1.20 11.53 0.22
CA MET A 56 -1.32 10.57 1.31
C MET A 56 -0.37 10.85 2.48
N ARG A 57 0.83 11.38 2.21
CA ARG A 57 1.78 11.75 3.25
C ARG A 57 1.28 12.95 4.07
N THR A 58 0.80 14.00 3.39
CA THR A 58 0.28 15.21 4.04
C THR A 58 -1.06 14.98 4.76
N ALA A 59 -1.86 14.02 4.30
CA ALA A 59 -3.12 13.66 4.94
C ALA A 59 -2.94 12.78 6.19
N ARG A 60 -1.77 12.18 6.41
CA ARG A 60 -1.51 11.37 7.61
C ARG A 60 -1.37 12.29 8.83
N PRO A 61 -2.09 12.03 9.93
CA PRO A 61 -1.90 12.79 11.15
C PRO A 61 -0.46 12.62 11.67
N ALA A 62 0.18 13.74 11.97
CA ALA A 62 1.57 13.77 12.47
C ALA A 62 1.68 13.26 13.92
N ASP A 63 0.59 13.33 14.69
CA ASP A 63 0.51 12.87 16.07
C ASP A 63 -0.67 11.89 16.24
N MET A 64 -0.34 10.60 16.40
CA MET A 64 -1.34 9.56 16.67
C MET A 64 -1.92 9.67 18.09
N GLY A 65 -1.19 10.26 19.04
CA GLY A 65 -1.68 10.54 20.39
C GLY A 65 -2.84 11.53 20.35
N ALA A 66 -2.70 12.63 19.60
CA ALA A 66 -3.78 13.58 19.37
C ALA A 66 -5.03 12.92 18.75
N VAL A 67 -4.85 11.98 17.80
CA VAL A 67 -5.96 11.21 17.20
C VAL A 67 -6.66 10.30 18.21
N HIS A 68 -5.90 9.73 19.15
CA HIS A 68 -6.46 8.90 20.23
C HIS A 68 -7.15 9.71 21.32
N SER A 69 -6.82 10.99 21.46
CA SER A 69 -7.51 11.93 22.36
C SER A 69 -8.75 12.57 21.73
N MET A 70 -8.98 12.44 20.42
CA MET A 70 -10.20 12.92 19.75
C MET A 70 -11.45 12.21 20.27
N SER A 71 -12.59 12.92 20.19
CA SER A 71 -13.90 12.32 20.41
C SER A 71 -14.14 11.13 19.45
N PRO A 72 -15.01 10.18 19.81
CA PRO A 72 -15.33 9.05 18.92
C PRO A 72 -15.85 9.50 17.54
N GLN A 73 -16.66 10.56 17.51
CA GLN A 73 -17.25 11.12 16.29
C GLN A 73 -16.18 11.73 15.39
N ASP A 74 -15.28 12.55 15.94
CA ASP A 74 -14.20 13.17 15.18
C ASP A 74 -13.20 12.14 14.66
N ARG A 75 -12.90 11.11 15.48
CA ARG A 75 -12.06 10.00 15.05
C ARG A 75 -12.69 9.24 13.89
N GLN A 76 -14.00 8.97 13.94
CA GLN A 76 -14.69 8.30 12.85
C GLN A 76 -14.68 9.15 11.57
N ALA A 77 -14.94 10.46 11.68
CA ALA A 77 -14.86 11.38 10.55
C ALA A 77 -13.46 11.41 9.92
N LEU A 78 -12.41 11.44 10.74
CA LEU A 78 -11.02 11.37 10.28
C LEU A 78 -10.74 10.05 9.53
N MET A 79 -11.15 8.91 10.10
CA MET A 79 -10.91 7.59 9.51
C MET A 79 -11.66 7.43 8.17
N THR A 80 -12.93 7.85 8.11
CA THR A 80 -13.71 7.85 6.87
C THR A 80 -13.07 8.76 5.82
N GLY A 81 -12.66 9.97 6.20
CA GLY A 81 -11.95 10.87 5.29
C GLY A 81 -10.64 10.28 4.76
N MET A 82 -9.88 9.59 5.60
CA MET A 82 -8.66 8.89 5.15
C MET A 82 -8.98 7.72 4.20
N GLN A 83 -10.05 6.96 4.43
CA GLN A 83 -10.49 5.90 3.51
C GLN A 83 -10.87 6.47 2.14
N THR A 84 -11.74 7.49 2.11
CA THR A 84 -12.15 8.13 0.85
C THR A 84 -10.95 8.65 0.05
N ARG A 85 -9.95 9.22 0.73
CA ARG A 85 -8.73 9.68 0.06
C ARG A 85 -7.89 8.52 -0.47
N ARG A 86 -7.79 7.40 0.27
CA ARG A 86 -7.10 6.18 -0.20
C ARG A 86 -7.79 5.57 -1.42
N ASP A 87 -9.11 5.50 -1.42
CA ASP A 87 -9.87 4.98 -2.56
C ASP A 87 -9.67 5.85 -3.80
N SER A 88 -9.73 7.18 -3.62
CA SER A 88 -9.47 8.15 -4.68
C SER A 88 -8.04 8.03 -5.22
N ALA A 89 -7.06 7.83 -4.32
CA ALA A 89 -5.67 7.61 -4.66
C ALA A 89 -5.48 6.33 -5.50
N LEU A 90 -6.08 5.22 -5.08
CA LEU A 90 -6.01 3.95 -5.81
C LEU A 90 -6.64 4.05 -7.19
N ALA A 91 -7.80 4.71 -7.29
CA ALA A 91 -8.47 4.97 -8.56
C ALA A 91 -7.60 5.81 -9.51
N ALA A 92 -6.98 6.89 -9.01
CA ALA A 92 -6.10 7.73 -9.81
C ALA A 92 -4.87 6.96 -10.34
N ILE A 93 -4.24 6.16 -9.47
CA ILE A 93 -3.10 5.32 -9.83
C ILE A 93 -3.50 4.27 -10.89
N ARG A 94 -4.66 3.63 -10.71
CA ARG A 94 -5.19 2.67 -11.69
C ARG A 94 -5.45 3.32 -13.03
N ASN A 95 -6.15 4.45 -13.07
CA ASN A 95 -6.46 5.17 -14.31
C ASN A 95 -5.17 5.59 -15.04
N ALA A 96 -4.15 6.06 -14.31
CA ALA A 96 -2.87 6.41 -14.89
C ALA A 96 -2.13 5.17 -15.45
N ALA A 97 -2.22 4.02 -14.77
CA ALA A 97 -1.62 2.77 -15.24
C ALA A 97 -2.35 2.26 -16.51
N GLU A 98 -3.67 2.33 -16.55
CA GLU A 98 -4.47 1.97 -17.73
C GLU A 98 -4.15 2.89 -18.91
N ALA A 99 -3.97 4.19 -18.68
CA ALA A 99 -3.56 5.16 -19.71
C ALA A 99 -2.13 4.94 -20.23
N LEU A 100 -1.27 4.25 -19.49
CA LEU A 100 0.08 3.89 -19.93
C LEU A 100 0.06 2.69 -20.90
N LEU A 101 -0.89 1.75 -20.76
CA LEU A 101 -0.94 0.51 -21.55
C LEU A 101 -0.90 0.69 -23.07
N PRO A 102 -1.58 1.67 -23.69
CA PRO A 102 -1.55 1.87 -25.13
C PRO A 102 -0.16 2.25 -25.68
N ALA A 103 0.70 2.85 -24.85
CA ALA A 103 2.06 3.22 -25.23
C ALA A 103 3.04 2.03 -25.12
N LEU A 104 2.65 0.95 -24.44
CA LEU A 104 3.48 -0.22 -24.20
C LEU A 104 3.29 -1.29 -25.28
N ASP A 105 4.32 -2.09 -25.53
CA ASP A 105 4.17 -3.32 -26.31
C ASP A 105 3.60 -4.46 -25.45
N ASP A 106 3.27 -5.59 -26.07
CA ASP A 106 2.58 -6.68 -25.38
C ASP A 106 3.43 -7.34 -24.28
N ALA A 107 4.76 -7.41 -24.44
CA ALA A 107 5.65 -7.91 -23.41
C ALA A 107 5.71 -6.95 -22.20
N GLN A 108 5.74 -5.65 -22.48
CA GLN A 108 5.71 -4.61 -21.46
C GLN A 108 4.37 -4.53 -20.75
N LYS A 109 3.24 -4.71 -21.46
CA LYS A 109 1.90 -4.77 -20.85
C LYS A 109 1.77 -5.93 -19.87
N ALA A 110 2.27 -7.11 -20.23
CA ALA A 110 2.26 -8.28 -19.35
C ALA A 110 3.04 -8.01 -18.05
N LYS A 111 4.23 -7.39 -18.16
CA LYS A 111 5.00 -6.95 -17.00
C LYS A 111 4.29 -5.85 -16.21
N ALA A 112 3.69 -4.89 -16.89
CA ALA A 112 2.97 -3.78 -16.26
C ALA A 112 1.81 -4.27 -15.40
N GLN A 113 1.06 -5.28 -15.87
CA GLN A 113 -0.01 -5.92 -15.11
C GLN A 113 0.48 -6.68 -13.88
N GLN A 114 1.77 -7.02 -13.78
CA GLN A 114 2.36 -7.69 -12.63
C GLN A 114 3.06 -6.72 -11.66
N LEU A 115 3.66 -5.66 -12.20
CA LEU A 115 4.58 -4.79 -11.46
C LEU A 115 3.97 -3.43 -11.09
N LEU A 116 3.07 -2.89 -11.92
CA LEU A 116 2.58 -1.53 -11.70
C LEU A 116 1.56 -1.48 -10.57
N PRO A 117 1.78 -0.59 -9.58
CA PRO A 117 0.72 -0.16 -8.69
C PRO A 117 -0.50 0.29 -9.51
N GLY A 118 -1.68 -0.23 -9.17
CA GLY A 118 -2.95 0.04 -9.88
C GLY A 118 -3.40 -1.08 -10.82
N LEU A 119 -2.49 -1.93 -11.31
CA LEU A 119 -2.81 -3.09 -12.16
C LEU A 119 -2.41 -4.42 -11.52
N ALA A 120 -1.35 -4.43 -10.70
CA ALA A 120 -0.87 -5.63 -10.03
C ALA A 120 -1.97 -6.27 -9.15
N PRO A 121 -2.34 -7.55 -9.39
CA PRO A 121 -3.38 -8.23 -8.60
C PRO A 121 -3.00 -8.42 -7.12
N HIS A 122 -1.72 -8.23 -6.79
CA HIS A 122 -1.20 -8.28 -5.42
C HIS A 122 -0.46 -6.97 -5.14
N GLY A 123 -1.19 -5.95 -4.69
CA GLY A 123 -0.55 -4.76 -4.13
C GLY A 123 0.39 -5.13 -2.97
N PRO A 124 1.39 -4.28 -2.61
CA PRO A 124 2.43 -4.60 -1.63
C PRO A 124 1.99 -4.91 -0.17
N GLY A 125 0.71 -5.15 0.10
CA GLY A 125 0.16 -5.36 1.44
C GLY A 125 -0.84 -6.50 1.63
N MET A 126 -1.23 -7.25 0.59
CA MET A 126 -2.29 -8.27 0.73
C MET A 126 -1.81 -9.74 0.87
N MET A 127 -0.52 -9.99 1.03
CA MET A 127 0.03 -11.35 1.18
C MET A 127 1.09 -11.44 2.30
N ARG A 128 0.74 -11.00 3.52
CA ARG A 128 1.50 -11.37 4.74
C ARG A 128 0.64 -11.82 5.92
N HIS A 129 -0.63 -12.15 5.68
CA HIS A 129 -1.51 -12.73 6.71
C HIS A 129 -2.42 -13.88 6.23
N ALA A 130 -2.21 -14.42 5.03
CA ALA A 130 -2.85 -15.66 4.60
C ALA A 130 -1.90 -16.84 4.84
N GLY A 131 -1.75 -17.27 6.10
CA GLY A 131 -0.84 -18.38 6.40
C GLY A 131 -0.71 -18.87 7.84
N MET A 132 -1.60 -18.48 8.77
CA MET A 132 -1.64 -19.09 10.11
C MET A 132 -3.07 -19.19 10.65
N GLY A 133 -3.95 -19.86 9.88
CA GLY A 133 -4.90 -20.81 10.47
C GLY A 133 -4.23 -22.18 10.31
N MET A 134 -4.09 -23.04 11.32
CA MET A 134 -5.03 -23.67 12.25
C MET A 134 -4.16 -24.62 13.14
N PRO A 135 -4.62 -25.32 14.21
CA PRO A 135 -5.98 -25.83 14.36
C PRO A 135 -6.64 -25.72 15.74
N PHE A 136 -7.97 -25.67 15.64
CA PHE A 136 -8.92 -26.31 16.53
C PHE A 136 -8.31 -27.47 17.35
N SER A 137 -8.14 -27.28 18.66
CA SER A 137 -7.93 -28.36 19.62
C SER A 137 -9.04 -28.24 20.66
N GLY A 138 -10.18 -28.86 20.38
CA GLY A 138 -11.15 -29.16 21.42
C GLY A 138 -10.59 -30.28 22.31
N PRO A 139 -10.69 -30.22 23.64
CA PRO A 139 -10.39 -31.37 24.48
C PRO A 139 -11.70 -32.09 24.81
N GLY A 140 -11.93 -33.18 24.09
CA GLY A 140 -12.72 -34.29 24.62
C GLY A 140 -11.87 -35.12 25.58
N SER A 141 -12.52 -35.56 26.66
CA SER A 141 -12.20 -36.72 27.51
C SER A 141 -11.31 -36.54 28.75
N MET A 142 -11.88 -37.00 29.86
CA MET A 142 -11.41 -37.07 31.26
C MET A 142 -10.08 -37.84 31.43
N PRO A 143 -9.50 -37.80 32.66
CA PRO A 143 -9.60 -39.03 33.46
C PRO A 143 -9.95 -38.80 34.95
N ALA A 144 -10.36 -39.91 35.56
CA ALA A 144 -10.84 -40.08 36.93
C ALA A 144 -9.86 -39.67 38.03
N ARG A 145 -10.44 -39.23 39.16
CA ARG A 145 -10.10 -39.69 40.52
C ARG A 145 -11.17 -39.30 41.52
#